data_AF-A0A6G3CP66-F1
#
_entry.id   AF-A0A6G3CP66-F1
#
_cell.length_a   1.000
_cell.length_b   1.000
_cell.length_c   1.000
_cell.angle_alpha   90.00
_cell.angle_beta   90.00
_cell.angle_gamma   90.00
#
_symmetry.space_group_name_H-M   'P 1'
#
loop_
_entity.id
_entity.type
_entity.pdbx_description
1 polymer ?
#
loop_
_entity_poly.entity_id
_entity_poly.type
_entity_poly.pdbx_seq_one_letter_code
_entity_poly.pdbx_strand_id
1 'polypeptide(L)' 'KEECPDDGRGSFVVATPAGYRAIEGAAPLHVEHVRRLFIDALTQADLDTLTRISSRVVAHLEAQPD' A
#
# COMPACT_ATOMS: atom_id res chain seq x y z
N LYS A 1 -11.25 -8.57 -13.23
CA LYS A 1 -12.10 -9.27 -12.26
C LYS A 1 -12.25 -10.69 -12.76
N GLU A 2 -12.05 -11.66 -11.88
CA GLU A 2 -12.27 -13.08 -12.16
C GLU A 2 -13.39 -13.59 -11.25
N GLU A 3 -14.16 -14.57 -11.73
CA GLU A 3 -15.23 -15.19 -10.93
C GLU A 3 -14.62 -16.03 -9.80
N CYS A 4 -15.27 -16.04 -8.63
CA CYS A 4 -14.89 -16.94 -7.56
C CYS A 4 -15.50 -18.33 -7.85
N PRO A 5 -14.69 -19.38 -8.03
CA PRO A 5 -15.22 -20.71 -8.38
C PRO A 5 -16.05 -21.33 -7.25
N ASP A 6 -15.81 -20.92 -6.00
CA ASP A 6 -16.45 -21.49 -4.81
C ASP A 6 -17.62 -20.64 -4.27
N ASP A 7 -17.82 -19.42 -4.79
CA ASP A 7 -18.94 -18.55 -4.41
C ASP A 7 -19.42 -17.73 -5.63
N GLY A 8 -20.61 -18.06 -6.16
CA GLY A 8 -21.21 -17.36 -7.30
C GLY A 8 -21.55 -15.88 -7.05
N ARG A 9 -21.42 -15.39 -5.80
CA ARG A 9 -21.54 -13.96 -5.46
C ARG A 9 -20.18 -13.28 -5.30
N GLY A 10 -19.11 -14.06 -5.20
CA GLY A 10 -17.74 -13.59 -5.00
C GLY A 10 -17.04 -13.25 -6.31
N SER A 11 -16.00 -12.41 -6.23
CA SER A 11 -15.13 -12.13 -7.36
C SER A 11 -13.75 -11.69 -6.92
N PHE A 12 -12.72 -12.08 -7.65
CA PHE A 12 -11.35 -11.64 -7.42
C PHE A 12 -11.03 -10.38 -8.22
N VAL A 13 -10.42 -9.40 -7.56
CA VAL A 13 -9.79 -8.26 -8.24
C VAL A 13 -8.35 -8.68 -8.56
N VAL A 14 -8.09 -8.90 -9.84
CA VAL A 14 -6.78 -9.32 -10.35
C VAL A 14 -6.17 -8.21 -11.19
N ALA A 15 -4.88 -7.98 -11.02
CA ALA A 15 -4.13 -7.11 -11.91
C ALA A 15 -3.89 -7.83 -13.24
N THR A 16 -4.10 -7.13 -14.36
CA THR A 16 -3.81 -7.69 -15.68
C THR A 16 -2.30 -7.79 -15.90
N PRO A 17 -1.83 -8.62 -16.84
CA PRO A 17 -0.41 -8.65 -17.19
C PRO A 17 0.15 -7.28 -17.60
N ALA A 18 -0.66 -6.45 -18.25
CA ALA A 18 -0.28 -5.07 -18.58
C ALA A 18 -0.20 -4.19 -17.31
N GLY A 19 -1.14 -4.36 -16.37
CA GLY A 19 -1.11 -3.68 -15.07
C GLY A 19 0.12 -4.04 -14.25
N TYR A 20 0.50 -5.32 -14.21
CA TYR A 20 1.73 -5.75 -13.55
C TYR A 20 2.96 -5.08 -14.15
N ARG A 21 3.11 -5.11 -15.48
CA ARG A 21 4.23 -4.44 -16.16
C ARG A 21 4.26 -2.94 -15.92
N ALA A 22 3.09 -2.30 -15.82
CA ALA A 22 3.00 -0.87 -15.52
C ALA A 22 3.52 -0.56 -14.10
N ILE A 23 3.15 -1.38 -13.11
CA ILE A 23 3.65 -1.25 -11.73
C ILE A 23 5.16 -1.51 -11.70
N GLU A 24 5.64 -2.57 -12.35
CA GLU A 24 7.07 -2.89 -12.42
C GLU A 24 7.89 -1.78 -13.08
N GLY A 25 7.39 -1.19 -14.16
CA GLY A 25 8.02 -0.06 -14.84
C GLY A 25 8.02 1.22 -13.99
N ALA A 26 6.97 1.46 -13.21
CA ALA A 26 6.85 2.65 -12.37
C ALA A 26 7.60 2.53 -11.04
N ALA A 27 7.74 1.32 -10.49
CA ALA A 27 8.25 1.09 -9.15
C ALA A 27 9.65 1.68 -8.90
N PRO A 28 10.66 1.56 -9.79
CA PRO A 28 11.98 2.13 -9.56
C PRO A 28 11.94 3.64 -9.35
N LEU A 29 11.27 4.37 -10.25
CA LEU A 29 11.15 5.84 -10.16
C LEU A 29 10.31 6.26 -8.96
N HIS A 30 9.24 5.51 -8.66
CA HIS A 30 8.43 5.77 -7.47
C HIS A 30 9.26 5.64 -6.19
N VAL A 31 10.03 4.57 -6.04
CA VAL A 31 10.87 4.33 -4.86
C VAL A 31 11.98 5.39 -4.76
N GLU A 32 12.61 5.76 -5.89
CA GLU A 32 13.59 6.85 -5.91
C GLU A 32 13.00 8.15 -5.36
N HIS A 33 11.81 8.53 -5.84
CA HIS A 33 11.15 9.75 -5.40
C HIS A 33 10.73 9.69 -3.93
N VAL A 34 10.15 8.59 -3.47
CA VAL A 34 9.79 8.42 -2.05
C VAL A 34 11.04 8.49 -1.16
N ARG A 35 12.15 7.87 -1.57
CA ARG A 35 13.40 7.96 -0.82
C ARG A 35 13.92 9.40 -0.75
N ARG A 36 14.17 10.00 -1.91
CA ARG A 36 14.81 11.31 -2.03
C ARG A 36 13.97 12.44 -1.42
N LEU A 37 12.65 12.40 -1.58
CA LEU A 37 11.77 13.51 -1.22
C LEU A 37 11.17 13.37 0.18
N PHE A 38 11.17 12.16 0.76
CA PHE A 38 10.52 11.91 2.05
C PHE A 38 11.44 11.18 3.02
N ILE A 39 11.93 9.99 2.69
CA ILE A 39 12.68 9.15 3.63
C ILE A 39 14.02 9.80 4.01
N ASP A 40 14.79 10.28 3.04
CA ASP A 40 16.13 10.85 3.26
C ASP A 40 16.09 12.17 4.06
N ALA A 41 14.91 12.79 4.18
CA ALA A 41 14.71 14.00 4.99
C ALA A 41 14.46 13.70 6.47
N LEU A 42 14.26 12.44 6.85
CA LEU A 42 13.86 12.03 8.19
C LEU A 42 14.97 11.22 8.87
N THR A 43 15.12 11.43 10.18
CA THR A 43 15.99 10.55 10.98
C THR A 43 15.31 9.21 11.24
N GLN A 44 16.07 8.19 11.66
CA GLN A 44 15.48 6.92 12.07
C GLN A 44 14.43 7.08 13.19
N ALA A 45 14.69 7.97 14.15
CA ALA A 45 13.75 8.24 15.25
C ALA A 45 12.44 8.89 14.77
N ASP A 46 12.50 9.73 13.72
CA ASP A 46 11.32 10.32 13.10
C ASP A 46 10.49 9.25 12.38
N LEU A 47 11.14 8.33 11.65
CA LEU A 47 10.48 7.21 10.99
C LEU A 47 9.83 6.23 11.97
N ASP A 48 10.49 5.96 13.10
CA ASP A 48 9.93 5.13 14.18
C ASP A 48 8.71 5.82 14.80
N THR A 49 8.78 7.15 14.98
CA THR A 49 7.67 7.96 15.48
C THR A 49 6.50 7.98 14.51
N LEU A 50 6.76 8.16 13.21
CA LEU A 50 5.75 8.10 12.16
C LEU A 50 5.05 6.73 12.16
N THR A 51 5.82 5.65 12.21
CA THR A 51 5.30 4.27 12.29
C THR A 51 4.34 4.13 13.48
N ARG A 52 4.78 4.53 14.68
CA ARG A 52 3.95 4.45 15.90
C ARG A 52 2.65 5.24 15.79
N ILE A 53 2.69 6.46 15.24
CA ILE A 53 1.50 7.30 15.10
C ILE A 53 0.55 6.72 14.06
N SER A 54 1.06 6.36 12.87
CA SER A 54 0.25 5.76 11.80
C SER A 54 -0.41 4.47 12.23
N SER A 55 0.31 3.57 12.91
CA SER A 55 -0.28 2.33 13.46
C SER A 55 -1.40 2.61 14.46
N ARG A 56 -1.26 3.62 15.32
CA ARG A 56 -2.32 4.01 16.25
C ARG A 56 -3.56 4.52 15.52
N VAL A 57 -3.39 5.30 14.45
CA VAL A 57 -4.51 5.80 13.64
C VAL A 57 -5.20 4.63 12.94
N VAL A 58 -4.46 3.72 12.30
CA VAL A 58 -5.03 2.54 11.64
C VAL A 58 -5.82 1.69 12.64
N ALA A 59 -5.24 1.36 13.79
CA ALA A 59 -5.94 0.59 14.82
C ALA A 59 -7.20 1.29 15.35
N HIS A 60 -7.20 2.62 15.41
CA HIS A 60 -8.39 3.38 15.79
C HIS A 60 -9.48 3.29 14.72
N LEU A 61 -9.12 3.42 13.44
CA LEU A 61 -10.05 3.30 12.31
C LEU A 61 -10.68 1.91 12.26
N GLU A 62 -9.88 0.85 12.44
CA GLU A 62 -10.36 -0.54 12.49
C GLU A 62 -11.31 -0.81 13.66
N ALA A 63 -11.18 -0.05 14.75
CA ALA A 63 -12.05 -0.15 15.91
C ALA A 63 -13.34 0.68 15.78
N GLN A 64 -13.49 1.50 14.73
CA GLN A 64 -14.74 2.21 14.49
C GLN A 64 -15.73 1.27 13.79
N PRO A 65 -17.01 1.27 14.19
CA PRO A 65 -18.04 0.62 13.39
C PRO A 65 -18.19 1.35 12.05
N ASP A 66 -18.55 0.60 11.01
CA ASP A 66 -18.97 1.15 9.70
C ASP A 66 -20.17 2.12 9.84
#